data_AF-T0R8M0-F1
#
_entry.id   AF-T0R8M0-F1
#
_cell.length_a   1.000
_cell.length_b   1.000
_cell.length_c   1.000
_cell.angle_alpha   90.00
_cell.angle_beta   90.00
_cell.angle_gamma   90.00
#
_symmetry.space_group_name_H-M   'P 1'
#
loop_
_entity.id
_entity.type
_entity.pdbx_description
1 polymer ?
#
loop_
_entity_poly.entity_id
_entity_poly.type
_entity_poly.pdbx_seq_one_letter_code
_entity_poly.pdbx_strand_id
1 'polypeptide(L)'
;MTETKWTLSQQLKWKLAKWLRDLTKNGVELDPMPSMAPTLCFGILGDVMATQTQMETFATAIATESHDAIRVQVVGGSMPIPQPARRATPVSSEAAPDLGHGTLPKFPRTRHLLPSGGVTRDDLVLDPLDAGRFVQTRVTIQEKVDGANLGLFLNDDFAIVAQNRSHFCNSSTAPQFKGLDIWIQVHQFELIELLSPPGRYVLYGEWLFAQHSIGYSRLPSYFLAFDILDRADNTFWSVERVTERLEETSIHMVPTLSTTTVADLDGYQRLLETPSAFYDGPVEGIVIRREEDGVLVDRAKLVRDDFIQEIGDHWAKKGVVKNQLHF
;
A
#
# COMPACT_ATOMS: atom_id res chain seq x y z
N MET A 1 8.67 -24.08 -16.90
CA MET A 1 8.69 -23.40 -15.60
C MET A 1 10.12 -22.98 -15.34
N THR A 2 10.45 -21.70 -15.49
CA THR A 2 11.76 -21.16 -15.10
C THR A 2 11.84 -21.20 -13.57
N GLU A 3 12.76 -21.99 -13.01
CA GLU A 3 13.06 -21.92 -11.58
C GLU A 3 13.48 -20.50 -11.24
N THR A 4 12.69 -19.80 -10.43
CA THR A 4 13.06 -18.50 -9.90
C THR A 4 14.27 -18.70 -9.00
N LYS A 5 15.45 -18.28 -9.45
CA LYS A 5 16.69 -18.35 -8.64
C LYS A 5 16.75 -17.13 -7.72
N TRP A 6 16.90 -17.37 -6.42
CA TRP A 6 17.02 -16.33 -5.41
C TRP A 6 18.49 -16.19 -5.00
N THR A 7 18.95 -14.98 -4.75
CA THR A 7 20.24 -14.78 -4.07
C THR A 7 20.13 -15.15 -2.59
N LEU A 8 21.26 -15.43 -1.92
CA LEU A 8 21.27 -15.72 -0.48
C LEU A 8 20.71 -14.55 0.35
N SER A 9 20.94 -13.30 -0.08
CA SER A 9 20.38 -12.12 0.58
C SER A 9 18.86 -12.07 0.46
N GLN A 10 18.33 -12.40 -0.72
CA GLN A 10 16.90 -12.48 -1.01
C GLN A 10 16.22 -13.57 -0.17
N GLN A 11 16.83 -14.76 -0.10
CA GLN A 11 16.34 -15.87 0.71
C GLN A 11 16.30 -15.50 2.21
N LEU A 12 17.36 -14.86 2.72
CA LEU A 12 17.42 -14.39 4.11
C LEU A 12 16.31 -13.39 4.42
N LYS A 13 16.15 -12.34 3.61
CA LYS A 13 15.17 -11.27 3.87
C LYS A 13 13.73 -11.78 3.86
N TRP A 14 13.38 -12.65 2.92
CA TRP A 14 12.04 -13.25 2.87
C TRP A 14 11.76 -14.20 4.03
N LYS A 15 12.71 -15.06 4.37
CA LYS A 15 12.55 -15.97 5.52
C LYS A 15 12.44 -15.20 6.83
N LEU A 16 13.24 -14.14 6.99
CA LEU A 16 13.15 -13.25 8.15
C LEU A 16 11.78 -12.58 8.23
N ALA A 17 11.24 -12.11 7.09
CA ALA A 17 9.90 -11.53 7.03
C ALA A 17 8.82 -12.52 7.44
N LYS A 18 8.86 -13.75 6.92
CA LYS A 18 7.93 -14.81 7.30
C LYS A 18 8.00 -15.11 8.80
N TRP A 19 9.20 -15.24 9.35
CA TRP A 19 9.39 -15.49 10.78
C TRP A 19 8.82 -14.37 11.66
N LEU A 20 9.00 -13.11 11.28
CA LEU A 20 8.47 -11.96 12.04
C LEU A 20 6.93 -11.89 12.00
N ARG A 21 6.31 -12.19 10.87
CA ARG A 21 4.85 -12.33 10.80
C ARG A 21 4.36 -13.48 11.68
N ASP A 22 5.04 -14.62 11.67
CA ASP A 22 4.66 -15.77 12.47
C ASP A 22 4.79 -15.47 13.99
N LEU A 23 5.74 -14.63 14.41
CA LEU A 23 5.80 -14.10 15.78
C LEU A 23 4.54 -13.30 16.15
N THR A 24 4.14 -12.36 15.29
CA THR A 24 2.93 -11.54 15.51
C THR A 24 1.67 -12.39 15.62
N LYS A 25 1.52 -13.41 14.76
CA LYS A 25 0.39 -14.37 14.84
C LYS A 25 0.36 -15.16 16.16
N ASN A 26 1.51 -15.39 16.77
CA ASN A 26 1.64 -16.12 18.03
C ASN A 26 1.60 -15.20 19.27
N GLY A 27 1.14 -13.95 19.12
CA GLY A 27 0.93 -13.03 20.23
C GLY A 27 2.19 -12.30 20.71
N VAL A 28 3.27 -12.32 19.93
CA VAL A 28 4.46 -11.50 20.17
C VAL A 28 4.32 -10.18 19.42
N GLU A 29 4.18 -9.09 20.14
CA GLU A 29 3.99 -7.76 19.55
C GLU A 29 5.36 -7.22 19.06
N LEU A 30 5.37 -6.71 17.83
CA LEU A 30 6.57 -6.14 17.20
C LEU A 30 6.40 -4.62 17.14
N ASP A 31 7.31 -3.89 17.79
CA ASP A 31 7.35 -2.43 17.74
C ASP A 31 8.46 -1.98 16.78
N PRO A 32 8.17 -1.45 15.59
CA PRO A 32 9.20 -0.95 14.69
C PRO A 32 9.92 0.25 15.31
N MET A 33 11.15 0.02 15.79
CA MET A 33 11.95 1.08 16.39
C MET A 33 12.56 1.97 15.31
N PRO A 34 12.47 3.31 15.44
CA PRO A 34 13.11 4.22 14.50
C PRO A 34 14.63 4.02 14.55
N SER A 35 15.18 3.43 13.48
CA SER A 35 16.62 3.22 13.31
C SER A 35 17.16 4.24 12.31
N MET A 36 18.16 5.02 12.72
CA MET A 36 18.91 5.96 11.86
C MET A 36 20.12 5.28 11.17
N ALA A 37 20.15 3.95 11.11
CA ALA A 37 21.29 3.14 10.72
C ALA A 37 20.87 2.02 9.73
N PRO A 38 21.80 1.39 8.99
CA PRO A 38 21.47 0.28 8.07
C PRO A 38 21.01 -1.01 8.77
N THR A 39 20.83 -0.96 10.10
CA THR A 39 20.36 -2.07 10.92
C THR A 39 18.84 -2.04 11.00
N LEU A 40 18.21 -3.14 10.58
CA LEU A 40 16.81 -3.44 10.86
C LEU A 40 16.64 -3.60 12.37
N CYS A 41 16.00 -2.62 13.01
CA CYS A 41 15.70 -2.67 14.44
C CYS A 41 14.19 -2.74 14.64
N PHE A 42 13.76 -3.65 15.51
CA PHE A 42 12.41 -3.75 16.00
C PHE A 42 12.47 -4.14 17.48
N GLY A 43 11.61 -3.54 18.28
CA GLY A 43 11.29 -3.96 19.63
C GLY A 43 10.42 -5.20 19.56
N ILE A 44 10.63 -6.10 20.51
CA ILE A 44 9.82 -7.30 20.67
C ILE A 44 9.20 -7.20 22.06
N LEU A 45 7.89 -7.02 22.10
CA LEU A 45 7.09 -6.99 23.31
C LEU A 45 6.52 -8.39 23.54
N GLY A 46 6.99 -9.06 24.58
CA GLY A 46 6.62 -10.45 24.88
C GLY A 46 7.68 -11.17 25.70
N ASP A 47 7.54 -12.50 25.80
CA ASP A 47 8.54 -13.34 26.46
C ASP A 47 9.84 -13.37 25.64
N VAL A 48 10.86 -12.70 26.16
CA VAL A 48 12.19 -12.59 25.57
C VAL A 48 12.82 -13.98 25.37
N MET A 49 12.60 -14.92 26.30
CA MET A 49 13.14 -16.27 26.21
C MET A 49 12.46 -17.08 25.11
N ALA A 50 11.13 -16.98 25.01
CA ALA A 50 10.37 -17.62 23.94
C ALA A 50 10.79 -17.09 22.56
N THR A 51 10.91 -15.77 22.45
CA THR A 51 11.37 -15.09 21.23
C THR A 51 12.78 -15.53 20.84
N GLN A 52 13.71 -15.57 21.80
CA GLN A 52 15.08 -16.01 21.56
C GLN A 52 15.12 -17.47 21.06
N THR A 53 14.35 -18.36 21.67
CA THR A 53 14.23 -19.77 21.26
C THR A 53 13.71 -19.91 19.82
N GLN A 54 12.71 -19.10 19.45
CA GLN A 54 12.19 -19.08 18.09
C GLN A 54 13.22 -18.52 17.10
N MET A 55 14.00 -17.51 17.49
CA MET A 55 15.07 -16.96 16.66
C MET A 55 16.22 -17.98 16.45
N GLU A 56 16.55 -18.78 17.46
CA GLU A 56 17.53 -19.88 17.36
C GLU A 56 17.03 -21.00 16.42
N THR A 57 15.72 -21.30 16.48
CA THR A 57 15.07 -22.22 15.55
C THR A 57 15.14 -21.72 14.11
N PHE A 58 14.83 -20.44 13.90
CA PHE A 58 14.97 -19.76 12.61
C PHE A 58 16.42 -19.82 12.09
N ALA A 59 17.39 -19.50 12.95
CA ALA A 59 18.82 -19.53 12.62
C ALA A 59 19.29 -20.91 12.16
N THR A 60 18.81 -21.96 12.83
CA THR A 60 19.12 -23.36 12.47
C THR A 60 18.47 -23.75 11.14
N ALA A 61 17.20 -23.38 10.95
CA ALA A 61 16.47 -23.69 9.72
C ALA A 61 17.12 -23.03 8.51
N ILE A 62 17.46 -21.74 8.60
CA ILE A 62 18.06 -21.03 7.46
C ILE A 62 19.48 -21.51 7.14
N ALA A 63 20.28 -21.88 8.15
CA ALA A 63 21.57 -22.50 7.93
C ALA A 63 21.42 -23.83 7.18
N THR A 64 20.48 -24.67 7.62
CA THR A 64 20.21 -25.98 7.00
C THR A 64 19.75 -25.82 5.55
N GLU A 65 18.74 -24.98 5.30
CA GLU A 65 18.18 -24.79 3.95
C GLU A 65 19.15 -24.13 2.97
N SER A 66 19.99 -23.23 3.46
CA SER A 66 21.03 -22.58 2.65
C SER A 66 22.30 -23.42 2.50
N HIS A 67 22.33 -24.66 3.00
CA HIS A 67 23.52 -25.52 3.02
C HIS A 67 24.72 -24.81 3.67
N ASP A 68 24.50 -24.20 4.83
CA ASP A 68 25.43 -23.40 5.63
C ASP A 68 25.97 -22.12 4.96
N ALA A 69 25.41 -21.72 3.80
CA ALA A 69 25.79 -20.48 3.13
C ALA A 69 25.31 -19.22 3.87
N ILE A 70 24.26 -19.34 4.69
CA ILE A 70 23.75 -18.28 5.57
C ILE A 70 23.87 -18.77 7.01
N ARG A 71 24.59 -18.03 7.86
CA ARG A 71 24.67 -18.31 9.30
C ARG A 71 24.14 -17.12 10.07
N VAL A 72 23.13 -17.39 10.89
CA VAL A 72 22.54 -16.39 11.79
C VAL A 72 23.00 -16.72 13.20
N GLN A 73 23.57 -15.74 13.89
CA GLN A 73 23.94 -15.88 15.30
C GLN A 73 22.95 -15.10 16.15
N VAL A 74 22.29 -15.78 17.07
CA VAL A 74 21.42 -15.13 18.06
C VAL A 74 22.27 -14.75 19.27
N VAL A 75 22.30 -13.46 19.62
CA VAL A 75 23.09 -12.93 20.73
C VAL A 75 22.14 -12.31 21.75
N GLY A 76 22.06 -12.88 22.95
CA GLY A 76 21.28 -12.34 24.06
C GLY A 76 22.14 -11.52 25.02
N GLY A 77 21.69 -10.31 25.39
CA GLY A 77 22.35 -9.45 26.37
C GLY A 77 22.03 -7.96 26.19
N SER A 78 22.18 -7.15 27.24
CA SER A 78 22.05 -5.69 27.16
C SER A 78 23.07 -5.15 26.16
N MET A 79 22.62 -4.74 24.98
CA MET A 79 23.45 -3.95 24.08
C MET A 79 23.79 -2.64 24.79
N PRO A 80 25.07 -2.24 24.91
CA PRO A 80 25.37 -0.86 25.25
C PRO A 80 24.69 0.02 24.20
N ILE A 81 23.94 1.02 24.67
CA ILE A 81 23.27 2.00 23.81
C ILE A 81 24.31 2.50 22.80
N PRO A 82 24.10 2.34 21.48
CA PRO A 82 25.03 2.83 20.48
C PRO A 82 25.23 4.33 20.71
N GLN A 83 26.48 4.75 20.94
CA GLN A 83 26.79 6.19 20.95
C GLN A 83 26.38 6.77 19.58
N PRO A 84 25.71 7.93 19.54
CA PRO A 84 25.26 8.51 18.28
C PRO A 84 26.46 8.68 17.35
N ALA A 85 26.45 7.93 16.25
CA ALA A 85 27.46 8.07 15.22
C ALA A 85 27.48 9.53 14.74
N ARG A 86 28.68 10.07 14.56
CA ARG A 86 28.88 11.42 14.02
C ARG A 86 28.00 11.62 12.79
N ARG A 87 27.15 12.65 12.90
CA ARG A 87 26.26 13.22 11.88
C ARG A 87 26.60 12.72 10.47
N ALA A 88 25.82 11.76 9.98
CA ALA A 88 25.86 11.37 8.58
C ALA A 88 25.64 12.63 7.75
N THR A 89 26.55 12.87 6.80
CA THR A 89 26.38 13.88 5.77
C THR A 89 25.03 13.67 5.09
N PRO A 90 24.23 14.72 4.88
CA PRO A 90 22.96 14.58 4.17
C PRO A 90 23.30 14.00 2.80
N VAL A 91 22.78 12.80 2.53
CA VAL A 91 22.79 12.24 1.19
C VAL A 91 21.96 13.20 0.35
N SER A 92 22.64 13.90 -0.54
CA SER A 92 22.06 14.86 -1.47
C SER A 92 20.93 14.19 -2.25
N SER A 93 19.81 14.88 -2.30
CA SER A 93 18.69 14.62 -3.18
C SER A 93 19.14 14.69 -4.64
N GLU A 94 19.52 13.57 -5.23
CA GLU A 94 19.49 13.35 -6.68
C GLU A 94 19.82 11.88 -6.98
N ALA A 95 18.98 11.28 -7.83
CA ALA A 95 18.96 9.90 -8.30
C ALA A 95 18.43 8.84 -7.33
N ALA A 96 17.36 8.17 -7.78
CA ALA A 96 16.91 6.89 -7.26
C ALA A 96 18.10 5.88 -7.29
N PRO A 97 18.17 4.93 -6.35
CA PRO A 97 19.11 3.81 -6.48
C PRO A 97 18.91 3.17 -7.86
N ASP A 98 20.01 2.77 -8.50
CA ASP A 98 19.98 2.06 -9.78
C ASP A 98 19.35 0.68 -9.57
N LEU A 99 18.02 0.64 -9.66
CA LEU A 99 17.22 -0.56 -9.50
C LEU A 99 17.24 -1.28 -10.85
N GLY A 100 18.01 -2.38 -10.92
CA GLY A 100 18.11 -3.27 -12.08
C GLY A 100 16.77 -3.79 -12.62
N HIS A 101 15.66 -3.55 -11.90
CA HIS A 101 14.29 -3.72 -12.35
C HIS A 101 13.41 -2.48 -12.13
N GLY A 102 13.63 -1.45 -12.95
CA GLY A 102 12.55 -0.78 -13.70
C GLY A 102 11.70 0.26 -12.94
N THR A 103 11.71 1.49 -13.45
CA THR A 103 10.72 2.51 -13.13
C THR A 103 9.31 1.94 -13.29
N LEU A 104 8.49 2.02 -12.24
CA LEU A 104 7.07 1.67 -12.38
C LEU A 104 6.43 2.60 -13.42
N PRO A 105 5.69 2.06 -14.41
CA PRO A 105 4.92 2.88 -15.32
C PRO A 105 3.89 3.68 -14.51
N LYS A 106 3.58 4.89 -14.97
CA LYS A 106 2.62 5.76 -14.28
C LYS A 106 1.31 5.00 -14.07
N PHE A 107 0.79 5.06 -12.84
CA PHE A 107 -0.51 4.46 -12.54
C PHE A 107 -1.58 4.97 -13.52
N PRO A 108 -2.37 4.07 -14.15
CA PRO A 108 -3.32 4.47 -15.18
C PRO A 108 -4.40 5.38 -14.62
N ARG A 109 -4.69 6.48 -15.33
CA ARG A 109 -5.82 7.35 -14.99
C ARG A 109 -7.13 6.57 -15.10
N THR A 110 -7.86 6.50 -14.01
CA THR A 110 -9.26 6.08 -14.04
C THR A 110 -10.11 7.19 -14.64
N ARG A 111 -10.92 6.85 -15.66
CA ARG A 111 -11.78 7.79 -16.36
C ARG A 111 -13.09 8.01 -15.58
N HIS A 112 -13.67 9.19 -15.68
CA HIS A 112 -15.01 9.47 -15.18
C HIS A 112 -16.05 8.73 -16.02
N LEU A 113 -17.02 8.09 -15.36
CA LEU A 113 -18.15 7.45 -16.04
C LEU A 113 -19.03 8.49 -16.75
N LEU A 114 -19.22 9.65 -16.12
CA LEU A 114 -20.02 10.76 -16.60
C LEU A 114 -19.31 12.10 -16.38
N PRO A 115 -19.61 13.13 -17.18
CA PRO A 115 -19.27 14.49 -16.81
C PRO A 115 -19.97 14.82 -15.47
N SER A 116 -19.20 15.24 -14.48
CA SER A 116 -19.70 15.73 -13.19
C SER A 116 -19.15 17.13 -12.93
N GLY A 117 -19.77 17.89 -12.03
CA GLY A 117 -19.33 19.26 -11.68
C GLY A 117 -17.88 19.33 -11.17
N GLY A 118 -17.38 18.23 -10.58
CA GLY A 118 -16.00 18.09 -10.14
C GLY A 118 -14.99 17.68 -11.22
N VAL A 119 -15.41 17.46 -12.48
CA VAL A 119 -14.51 17.12 -13.59
C VAL A 119 -13.72 18.36 -14.01
N THR A 120 -12.39 18.29 -13.89
CA THR A 120 -11.49 19.35 -14.35
C THR A 120 -11.10 19.16 -15.82
N ARG A 121 -10.42 20.15 -16.42
CA ARG A 121 -9.91 20.03 -17.80
C ARG A 121 -8.90 18.89 -17.99
N ASP A 122 -8.25 18.44 -16.92
CA ASP A 122 -7.24 17.38 -16.95
C ASP A 122 -7.81 15.97 -16.72
N ASP A 123 -9.10 15.89 -16.38
CA ASP A 123 -9.82 14.63 -16.19
C ASP A 123 -10.23 14.01 -17.53
N LEU A 124 -10.19 12.68 -17.56
CA LEU A 124 -10.65 11.90 -18.71
C LEU A 124 -12.07 11.44 -18.43
N VAL A 125 -12.98 11.64 -19.37
CA VAL A 125 -14.36 11.13 -19.30
C VAL A 125 -14.51 10.02 -20.35
N LEU A 126 -15.28 8.98 -20.03
CA LEU A 126 -15.68 7.97 -21.00
C LEU A 126 -16.61 8.58 -22.05
N ASP A 127 -16.52 8.10 -23.29
CA ASP A 127 -17.57 8.40 -24.25
C ASP A 127 -18.86 7.61 -23.90
N PRO A 128 -20.03 8.03 -24.41
CA PRO A 128 -21.29 7.39 -24.06
C PRO A 128 -21.38 5.89 -24.39
N LEU A 129 -20.69 5.43 -25.44
CA LEU A 129 -20.69 4.02 -25.84
C LEU A 129 -19.90 3.18 -24.83
N ASP A 130 -18.71 3.64 -24.43
CA ASP A 130 -17.90 2.99 -23.41
C ASP A 130 -18.57 3.05 -22.02
N ALA A 131 -19.17 4.19 -21.65
CA ALA A 131 -19.93 4.31 -20.41
C ALA A 131 -21.12 3.33 -20.34
N GLY A 132 -21.77 3.07 -21.48
CA GLY A 132 -22.84 2.09 -21.60
C GLY A 132 -22.43 0.66 -21.21
N ARG A 133 -21.14 0.31 -21.26
CA ARG A 133 -20.64 -1.01 -20.84
C ARG A 133 -20.73 -1.26 -19.33
N PHE A 134 -20.89 -0.20 -18.54
CA PHE A 134 -21.07 -0.31 -17.09
C PHE A 134 -22.54 -0.44 -16.68
N VAL A 135 -23.48 -0.31 -17.63
CA VAL A 135 -24.91 -0.41 -17.37
C VAL A 135 -25.39 -1.82 -17.70
N GLN A 136 -26.34 -2.34 -16.93
CA GLN A 136 -26.89 -3.70 -17.04
C GLN A 136 -25.82 -4.81 -17.02
N THR A 137 -24.64 -4.49 -16.48
CA THR A 137 -23.52 -5.40 -16.32
C THR A 137 -23.22 -5.55 -14.83
N ARG A 138 -22.82 -6.75 -14.41
CA ARG A 138 -22.40 -6.99 -13.03
C ARG A 138 -21.11 -6.21 -12.76
N VAL A 139 -21.12 -5.40 -11.70
CA VAL A 139 -19.99 -4.56 -11.30
C VAL A 139 -19.73 -4.68 -9.79
N THR A 140 -18.47 -4.48 -9.41
CA THR A 140 -18.05 -4.27 -8.03
C THR A 140 -17.86 -2.77 -7.81
N ILE A 141 -18.48 -2.22 -6.77
CA ILE A 141 -18.44 -0.78 -6.45
C ILE A 141 -17.72 -0.60 -5.13
N GLN A 142 -16.66 0.19 -5.12
CA GLN A 142 -15.89 0.54 -3.93
C GLN A 142 -15.98 2.04 -3.63
N GLU A 143 -15.89 2.40 -2.35
CA GLU A 143 -15.75 3.80 -1.94
C GLU A 143 -14.46 4.37 -2.52
N LYS A 144 -14.56 5.52 -3.19
CA LYS A 144 -13.39 6.29 -3.57
C LYS A 144 -12.98 7.14 -2.36
N VAL A 145 -11.68 7.21 -2.08
CA VAL A 145 -11.10 8.06 -1.04
C VAL A 145 -10.18 9.14 -1.65
N ASP A 146 -10.09 10.29 -0.99
CA ASP A 146 -9.34 11.48 -1.40
C ASP A 146 -8.06 11.61 -0.59
N GLY A 147 -6.96 11.17 -1.20
CA GLY A 147 -5.63 11.34 -0.67
C GLY A 147 -4.60 11.41 -1.77
N ALA A 148 -3.43 10.84 -1.48
CA ALA A 148 -2.34 10.73 -2.42
C ALA A 148 -2.21 9.29 -2.93
N ASN A 149 -2.41 9.10 -4.23
CA ASN A 149 -2.14 7.83 -4.90
C ASN A 149 -0.72 7.33 -4.59
N LEU A 150 -0.62 6.07 -4.18
CA LEU A 150 0.61 5.41 -3.79
C LEU A 150 0.68 3.99 -4.34
N GLY A 151 1.80 3.66 -4.98
CA GLY A 151 2.18 2.31 -5.37
C GLY A 151 3.36 1.84 -4.53
N LEU A 152 3.26 0.62 -4.00
CA LEU A 152 4.30 -0.06 -3.24
C LEU A 152 4.74 -1.31 -4.01
N PHE A 153 6.05 -1.47 -4.19
CA PHE A 153 6.60 -2.64 -4.87
C PHE A 153 7.91 -3.09 -4.21
N LEU A 154 8.21 -4.37 -4.37
CA LEU A 154 9.42 -5.00 -3.85
C LEU A 154 10.52 -4.96 -4.92
N ASN A 155 11.68 -4.41 -4.59
CA ASN A 155 12.86 -4.45 -5.45
C ASN A 155 13.71 -5.71 -5.22
N ASP A 156 14.75 -5.91 -6.03
CA ASP A 156 15.61 -7.10 -5.96
C ASP A 156 16.37 -7.24 -4.63
N ASP A 157 16.55 -6.14 -3.92
CA ASP A 157 17.12 -6.11 -2.57
C ASP A 157 16.09 -6.37 -1.47
N PHE A 158 14.86 -6.77 -1.82
CA PHE A 158 13.75 -6.97 -0.87
C PHE A 158 13.43 -5.71 -0.04
N ALA A 159 13.75 -4.53 -0.58
CA ALA A 159 13.32 -3.26 -0.03
C ALA A 159 11.98 -2.87 -0.64
N ILE A 160 11.09 -2.36 0.21
CA ILE A 160 9.84 -1.75 -0.24
C ILE A 160 10.15 -0.38 -0.82
N VAL A 161 9.74 -0.18 -2.07
CA VAL A 161 9.86 1.10 -2.77
C VAL A 161 8.48 1.69 -2.93
N ALA A 162 8.36 2.96 -2.55
CA ALA A 162 7.14 3.74 -2.69
C ALA A 162 7.24 4.71 -3.87
N GLN A 163 6.18 4.74 -4.67
CA GLN A 163 6.03 5.64 -5.79
C GLN A 163 4.65 6.29 -5.73
N ASN A 164 4.59 7.62 -5.85
CA ASN A 164 3.34 8.26 -6.22
C ASN A 164 3.07 8.01 -7.71
N ARG A 165 2.02 8.60 -8.27
CA ARG A 165 1.65 8.40 -9.67
C ARG A 165 2.77 8.61 -10.72
N SER A 166 3.77 9.45 -10.46
CA SER A 166 4.84 9.76 -11.43
C SER A 166 6.26 9.77 -10.87
N HIS A 167 6.43 9.78 -9.55
CA HIS A 167 7.72 9.97 -8.90
C HIS A 167 7.84 9.10 -7.65
N PHE A 168 9.04 8.63 -7.37
CA PHE A 168 9.33 7.98 -6.10
C PHE A 168 9.06 8.95 -4.94
N CYS A 169 8.52 8.42 -3.85
CA CYS A 169 8.16 9.20 -2.69
C CYS A 169 8.57 8.49 -1.39
N ASN A 170 8.86 9.29 -0.38
CA ASN A 170 9.15 8.89 0.99
C ASN A 170 8.68 10.01 1.94
N SER A 171 8.85 9.83 3.24
CA SER A 171 8.37 10.80 4.23
C SER A 171 8.95 12.22 4.12
N SER A 172 10.09 12.36 3.43
CA SER A 172 10.79 13.64 3.21
C SER A 172 10.45 14.30 1.88
N THR A 173 9.80 13.57 0.95
CA THR A 173 9.57 14.10 -0.42
C THR A 173 8.52 15.21 -0.50
N ALA A 174 7.42 15.11 0.24
CA ALA A 174 6.41 16.15 0.33
C ALA A 174 5.65 16.07 1.66
N PRO A 175 5.07 17.18 2.15
CA PRO A 175 4.34 17.19 3.43
C PRO A 175 3.21 16.16 3.53
N GLN A 176 2.58 15.80 2.39
CA GLN A 176 1.53 14.77 2.33
C GLN A 176 2.02 13.37 2.67
N PHE A 177 3.30 13.06 2.42
CA PHE A 177 3.88 11.73 2.62
C PHE A 177 4.48 11.54 4.02
N LYS A 178 4.33 12.51 4.93
CA LYS A 178 4.80 12.36 6.32
C LYS A 178 4.28 11.07 6.94
N GLY A 179 5.14 10.35 7.65
CA GLY A 179 4.81 9.08 8.29
C GLY A 179 4.87 7.84 7.38
N LEU A 180 5.05 8.01 6.06
CA LEU A 180 5.10 6.89 5.12
C LEU A 180 6.21 5.88 5.45
N ASP A 181 7.42 6.34 5.76
CA ASP A 181 8.55 5.46 6.03
C ASP A 181 8.33 4.62 7.29
N ILE A 182 7.70 5.21 8.32
CA ILE A 182 7.32 4.51 9.55
C ILE A 182 6.24 3.47 9.24
N TRP A 183 5.22 3.83 8.47
CA TRP A 183 4.17 2.90 8.07
C TRP A 183 4.76 1.72 7.29
N ILE A 184 5.61 1.97 6.29
CA ILE A 184 6.30 0.90 5.56
C ILE A 184 7.12 0.03 6.51
N GLN A 185 7.79 0.61 7.50
CA GLN A 185 8.56 -0.15 8.49
C GLN A 185 7.67 -1.04 9.38
N VAL A 186 6.50 -0.56 9.81
CA VAL A 186 5.50 -1.35 10.57
C VAL A 186 5.05 -2.55 9.73
N HIS A 187 4.73 -2.31 8.46
CA HIS A 187 4.13 -3.29 7.56
C HIS A 187 5.19 -4.05 6.73
N GLN A 188 6.49 -3.89 7.01
CA GLN A 188 7.55 -4.32 6.09
C GLN A 188 7.52 -5.81 5.77
N PHE A 189 7.21 -6.65 6.77
CA PHE A 189 7.30 -8.10 6.62
C PHE A 189 6.14 -8.68 5.84
N GLU A 190 4.92 -8.23 6.15
CA GLU A 190 3.74 -8.57 5.36
C GLU A 190 3.83 -8.00 3.94
N LEU A 191 4.38 -6.80 3.74
CA LEU A 191 4.61 -6.24 2.40
C LEU A 191 5.61 -7.05 1.59
N ILE A 192 6.72 -7.49 2.20
CA ILE A 192 7.71 -8.35 1.54
C ILE A 192 7.05 -9.64 1.05
N GLU A 193 6.24 -10.29 1.90
CA GLU A 193 5.57 -11.53 1.53
C GLU A 193 4.47 -11.31 0.47
N LEU A 194 3.65 -10.28 0.68
CA LEU A 194 2.57 -9.88 -0.21
C LEU A 194 3.10 -9.64 -1.63
N LEU A 195 4.21 -8.91 -1.74
CA LEU A 195 4.80 -8.43 -2.99
C LEU A 195 5.88 -9.36 -3.57
N SER A 196 6.18 -10.48 -2.91
CA SER A 196 7.13 -11.48 -3.43
C SER A 196 6.53 -12.28 -4.60
N PRO A 197 7.32 -12.61 -5.63
CA PRO A 197 8.74 -12.31 -5.77
C PRO A 197 9.00 -10.84 -6.16
N PRO A 198 10.21 -10.30 -5.86
CA PRO A 198 10.64 -8.98 -6.32
C PRO A 198 10.32 -8.71 -7.79
N GLY A 199 9.93 -7.49 -8.10
CA GLY A 199 9.67 -7.10 -9.48
C GLY A 199 8.35 -7.63 -10.07
N ARG A 200 7.58 -8.48 -9.38
CA ARG A 200 6.30 -9.01 -9.91
C ARG A 200 5.11 -8.14 -9.54
N TYR A 201 4.82 -7.99 -8.26
CA TYR A 201 3.59 -7.33 -7.83
C TYR A 201 3.79 -5.85 -7.53
N VAL A 202 2.70 -5.08 -7.64
CA VAL A 202 2.59 -3.71 -7.14
C VAL A 202 1.27 -3.60 -6.38
N LEU A 203 1.34 -3.20 -5.11
CA LEU A 203 0.17 -2.87 -4.32
C LEU A 203 -0.11 -1.38 -4.49
N TYR A 204 -1.27 -1.06 -5.05
CA TYR A 204 -1.74 0.30 -5.14
C TYR A 204 -2.76 0.59 -4.05
N GLY A 205 -2.68 1.80 -3.52
CA GLY A 205 -3.59 2.30 -2.50
C GLY A 205 -3.58 3.82 -2.45
N GLU A 206 -4.38 4.35 -1.54
CA GLU A 206 -4.45 5.77 -1.24
C GLU A 206 -3.76 6.05 0.10
N TRP A 207 -2.81 6.99 0.08
CA TRP A 207 -2.18 7.52 1.28
C TRP A 207 -2.96 8.73 1.82
N LEU A 208 -3.49 8.58 3.02
CA LEU A 208 -4.51 9.44 3.62
C LEU A 208 -3.99 10.18 4.86
N PHE A 209 -2.67 10.32 5.02
CA PHE A 209 -2.11 11.05 6.18
C PHE A 209 -2.56 12.50 6.22
N ALA A 210 -2.42 13.21 5.10
CA ALA A 210 -2.83 14.60 4.98
C ALA A 210 -4.30 14.66 4.57
N GLN A 211 -5.07 15.52 5.23
CA GLN A 211 -6.37 15.93 4.76
C GLN A 211 -6.21 16.71 3.44
N HIS A 212 -6.87 16.21 2.41
CA HIS A 212 -7.10 16.92 1.15
C HIS A 212 -8.41 17.72 1.29
N SER A 213 -9.46 17.30 0.60
CA SER A 213 -10.75 17.98 0.60
C SER A 213 -11.64 17.47 1.75
N ILE A 214 -11.53 16.18 2.10
CA ILE A 214 -12.30 15.55 3.18
C ILE A 214 -11.41 15.31 4.42
N GLY A 215 -11.89 15.78 5.57
CA GLY A 215 -11.29 15.50 6.87
C GLY A 215 -11.81 14.17 7.41
N TYR A 216 -11.11 13.08 7.09
CA TYR A 216 -11.49 11.76 7.60
C TYR A 216 -11.26 11.66 9.11
N SER A 217 -12.25 11.12 9.81
CA SER A 217 -12.26 11.02 11.28
C SER A 217 -12.20 9.59 11.81
N ARG A 218 -12.33 8.59 10.94
CA ARG A 218 -12.44 7.17 11.33
C ARG A 218 -11.67 6.22 10.40
N LEU A 219 -10.46 6.61 9.98
CA LEU A 219 -9.64 5.74 9.14
C LEU A 219 -9.07 4.56 9.94
N PRO A 220 -9.11 3.32 9.44
CA PRO A 220 -8.44 2.21 10.11
C PRO A 220 -6.92 2.25 9.95
N SER A 221 -6.43 2.90 8.88
CA SER A 221 -5.01 3.06 8.58
C SER A 221 -4.81 4.28 7.66
N TYR A 222 -3.59 4.82 7.63
CA TYR A 222 -3.24 5.89 6.69
C TYR A 222 -3.02 5.41 5.26
N PHE A 223 -2.89 4.11 5.05
CA PHE A 223 -2.87 3.53 3.72
C PHE A 223 -4.06 2.58 3.56
N LEU A 224 -4.85 2.81 2.50
CA LEU A 224 -5.92 1.90 2.09
C LEU A 224 -5.60 1.34 0.71
N ALA A 225 -5.41 0.03 0.63
CA ALA A 225 -5.22 -0.68 -0.63
C ALA A 225 -6.48 -0.61 -1.50
N PHE A 226 -6.31 -0.62 -2.82
CA PHE A 226 -7.45 -0.75 -3.75
C PHE A 226 -7.14 -1.59 -5.00
N ASP A 227 -5.88 -1.87 -5.31
CA ASP A 227 -5.50 -2.66 -6.49
C ASP A 227 -4.19 -3.43 -6.25
N ILE A 228 -4.08 -4.61 -6.87
CA ILE A 228 -2.80 -5.28 -7.09
C ILE A 228 -2.59 -5.45 -8.59
N LEU A 229 -1.44 -5.01 -9.10
CA LEU A 229 -0.99 -5.28 -10.46
C LEU A 229 -0.02 -6.46 -10.44
N ASP A 230 -0.32 -7.51 -11.22
CA ASP A 230 0.66 -8.53 -11.58
C ASP A 230 1.39 -8.09 -12.85
N ARG A 231 2.69 -7.79 -12.74
CA ARG A 231 3.49 -7.35 -13.90
C ARG A 231 3.89 -8.50 -14.82
N ALA A 232 3.65 -9.75 -14.43
CA ALA A 232 3.96 -10.90 -15.29
C ALA A 232 3.07 -10.93 -16.55
N ASP A 233 1.79 -10.58 -16.39
CA ASP A 233 0.80 -10.50 -17.47
C ASP A 233 0.20 -9.09 -17.63
N ASN A 234 0.64 -8.14 -16.80
CA ASN A 234 0.17 -6.75 -16.76
C ASN A 234 -1.35 -6.65 -16.49
N THR A 235 -1.86 -7.49 -15.60
CA THR A 235 -3.27 -7.52 -15.19
C THR A 235 -3.48 -6.97 -13.78
N PHE A 236 -4.59 -6.27 -13.59
CA PHE A 236 -5.07 -5.91 -12.26
C PHE A 236 -5.96 -7.03 -11.73
N TRP A 237 -5.81 -7.38 -10.46
CA TRP A 237 -6.63 -8.41 -9.82
C TRP A 237 -8.05 -7.90 -9.53
N SER A 238 -9.00 -8.85 -9.44
CA SER A 238 -10.34 -8.55 -8.93
C SER A 238 -10.29 -8.20 -7.44
N VAL A 239 -11.32 -7.48 -6.96
CA VAL A 239 -11.46 -7.15 -5.52
C VAL A 239 -11.42 -8.39 -4.64
N GLU A 240 -12.06 -9.49 -5.06
CA GLU A 240 -12.06 -10.76 -4.34
C GLU A 240 -10.63 -11.27 -4.12
N ARG A 241 -9.84 -11.37 -5.19
CA ARG A 241 -8.46 -11.86 -5.13
C ARG A 241 -7.54 -10.94 -4.32
N VAL A 242 -7.75 -9.63 -4.38
CA VAL A 242 -7.01 -8.68 -3.52
C VAL A 242 -7.40 -8.88 -2.06
N THR A 243 -8.70 -9.03 -1.77
CA THR A 243 -9.21 -9.26 -0.41
C THR A 243 -8.59 -10.51 0.19
N GLU A 244 -8.70 -11.66 -0.48
CA GLU A 244 -8.09 -12.93 -0.06
C GLU A 244 -6.59 -12.80 0.21
N ARG A 245 -5.89 -12.02 -0.64
CA ARG A 245 -4.45 -11.79 -0.47
C ARG A 245 -4.12 -10.95 0.76
N LEU A 246 -5.01 -10.03 1.14
CA LEU A 246 -4.82 -9.12 2.27
C LEU A 246 -5.32 -9.69 3.61
N GLU A 247 -6.14 -10.75 3.61
CA GLU A 247 -6.68 -11.40 4.83
C GLU A 247 -5.60 -11.78 5.86
N GLU A 248 -4.41 -12.12 5.37
CA GLU A 248 -3.26 -12.53 6.20
C GLU A 248 -2.36 -11.35 6.63
N THR A 249 -2.83 -10.12 6.42
CA THR A 249 -2.10 -8.87 6.67
C THR A 249 -2.92 -7.91 7.52
N SER A 250 -2.24 -6.92 8.10
CA SER A 250 -2.88 -5.77 8.76
C SER A 250 -3.20 -4.63 7.79
N ILE A 251 -3.01 -4.82 6.48
CA ILE A 251 -3.28 -3.80 5.46
C ILE A 251 -4.77 -3.78 5.13
N HIS A 252 -5.39 -2.64 5.38
CA HIS A 252 -6.79 -2.43 5.07
C HIS A 252 -6.99 -2.07 3.59
N MET A 253 -8.09 -2.57 3.01
CA MET A 253 -8.56 -2.20 1.67
C MET A 253 -9.66 -1.15 1.77
N VAL A 254 -9.84 -0.34 0.73
CA VAL A 254 -11.05 0.48 0.57
C VAL A 254 -12.32 -0.39 0.59
N PRO A 255 -13.43 0.07 1.18
CA PRO A 255 -14.60 -0.76 1.39
C PRO A 255 -15.36 -0.99 0.09
N THR A 256 -15.82 -2.23 -0.08
CA THR A 256 -16.78 -2.58 -1.13
C THR A 256 -18.17 -2.18 -0.67
N LEU A 257 -18.81 -1.26 -1.40
CA LEU A 257 -20.17 -0.80 -1.11
C LEU A 257 -21.20 -1.85 -1.57
N SER A 258 -21.00 -2.41 -2.76
CA SER A 258 -21.84 -3.50 -3.28
C SER A 258 -21.21 -4.20 -4.48
N THR A 259 -21.67 -5.42 -4.76
CA THR A 259 -21.47 -6.09 -6.05
C THR A 259 -22.85 -6.34 -6.65
N THR A 260 -23.19 -5.63 -7.72
CA THR A 260 -24.57 -5.60 -8.23
C THR A 260 -24.62 -5.32 -9.73
N THR A 261 -25.82 -5.37 -10.31
CA THR A 261 -26.09 -4.90 -11.67
C THR A 261 -26.86 -3.59 -11.59
N VAL A 262 -26.30 -2.52 -12.14
CA VAL A 262 -26.93 -1.19 -12.12
C VAL A 262 -27.71 -0.97 -13.42
N ALA A 263 -28.99 -0.65 -13.30
CA ALA A 263 -29.93 -0.60 -14.43
C ALA A 263 -29.68 0.56 -15.41
N ASP A 264 -29.21 1.69 -14.89
CA ASP A 264 -28.99 2.94 -15.63
C ASP A 264 -27.91 3.80 -14.96
N LEU A 265 -27.50 4.86 -15.67
CA LEU A 265 -26.47 5.78 -15.19
C LEU A 265 -26.90 6.56 -13.93
N ASP A 266 -28.19 6.88 -13.80
CA ASP A 266 -28.77 7.54 -12.62
C ASP A 266 -28.63 6.65 -11.36
N GLY A 267 -28.62 5.33 -11.54
CA GLY A 267 -28.30 4.37 -10.48
C GLY A 267 -26.95 4.61 -9.84
N TYR A 268 -25.93 4.98 -10.62
CA TYR A 268 -24.61 5.32 -10.07
C TYR A 268 -24.61 6.65 -9.33
N GLN A 269 -25.37 7.64 -9.80
CA GLN A 269 -25.50 8.92 -9.10
C GLN A 269 -26.14 8.75 -7.72
N ARG A 270 -27.17 7.89 -7.60
CA ARG A 270 -27.80 7.59 -6.30
C ARG A 270 -26.84 6.97 -5.30
N LEU A 271 -25.85 6.19 -5.75
CA LEU A 271 -24.85 5.59 -4.87
C LEU A 271 -23.91 6.62 -4.24
N LEU A 272 -23.80 7.83 -4.79
CA LEU A 272 -23.02 8.92 -4.20
C LEU A 272 -23.63 9.49 -2.91
N GLU A 273 -24.88 9.13 -2.57
CA GLU A 273 -25.51 9.47 -1.29
C GLU A 273 -25.28 8.40 -0.22
N THR A 274 -24.53 7.33 -0.54
CA THR A 274 -24.16 6.29 0.41
C THR A 274 -23.30 6.89 1.52
N PRO A 275 -23.56 6.64 2.82
CA PRO A 275 -22.69 7.10 3.89
C PRO A 275 -21.26 6.55 3.77
N SER A 276 -20.27 7.41 3.95
CA SER A 276 -18.86 7.02 3.98
C SER A 276 -18.54 6.17 5.22
N ALA A 277 -17.65 5.19 5.05
CA ALA A 277 -17.11 4.44 6.18
C ALA A 277 -16.24 5.33 7.10
N PHE A 278 -15.65 6.41 6.59
CA PHE A 278 -14.51 7.08 7.19
C PHE A 278 -14.79 8.46 7.79
N TYR A 279 -15.95 9.05 7.54
CA TYR A 279 -16.36 10.34 8.13
C TYR A 279 -17.89 10.52 8.15
N ASP A 280 -18.39 11.54 8.86
CA ASP A 280 -19.83 11.83 8.94
C ASP A 280 -20.29 12.59 7.69
N GLY A 281 -20.62 11.84 6.64
CA GLY A 281 -21.06 12.37 5.35
C GLY A 281 -21.21 11.26 4.30
N PRO A 282 -21.69 11.63 3.10
CA PRO A 282 -21.75 10.70 1.97
C PRO A 282 -20.35 10.32 1.48
N VAL A 283 -20.22 9.25 0.70
CA VAL A 283 -18.99 8.96 -0.04
C VAL A 283 -18.65 10.11 -0.99
N GLU A 284 -17.38 10.47 -1.12
CA GLU A 284 -16.97 11.51 -2.08
C GLU A 284 -17.26 11.11 -3.54
N GLY A 285 -17.27 9.79 -3.76
CA GLY A 285 -17.22 9.17 -5.06
C GLY A 285 -17.14 7.66 -4.92
N ILE A 286 -17.25 7.02 -6.06
CA ILE A 286 -17.21 5.57 -6.20
C ILE A 286 -16.26 5.18 -7.31
N VAL A 287 -15.60 4.04 -7.13
CA VAL A 287 -14.89 3.33 -8.21
C VAL A 287 -15.76 2.16 -8.63
N ILE A 288 -16.03 2.07 -9.93
CA ILE A 288 -16.91 1.07 -10.53
C ILE A 288 -16.02 0.14 -11.34
N ARG A 289 -16.07 -1.14 -11.02
CA ARG A 289 -15.14 -2.16 -11.53
C ARG A 289 -15.94 -3.24 -12.25
N ARG A 290 -15.54 -3.54 -13.48
CA ARG A 290 -15.97 -4.75 -14.20
C ARG A 290 -14.87 -5.78 -14.06
N GLU A 291 -15.24 -6.95 -13.56
CA GLU A 291 -14.30 -8.00 -13.19
C GLU A 291 -14.76 -9.33 -13.79
N GLU A 292 -13.82 -10.06 -14.38
CA GLU A 292 -14.04 -11.36 -15.04
C GLU A 292 -12.86 -12.27 -14.70
N ASP A 293 -13.10 -13.55 -14.41
CA ASP A 293 -12.06 -14.56 -14.18
C ASP A 293 -10.95 -14.14 -13.19
N GLY A 294 -11.30 -13.43 -12.11
CA GLY A 294 -10.37 -13.01 -11.07
C GLY A 294 -9.49 -11.80 -11.44
N VAL A 295 -9.80 -11.10 -12.54
CA VAL A 295 -9.10 -9.88 -12.99
C VAL A 295 -10.06 -8.72 -13.22
N LEU A 296 -9.53 -7.50 -13.07
CA LEU A 296 -10.19 -6.25 -13.44
C LEU A 296 -10.08 -6.06 -14.96
N VAL A 297 -11.21 -6.09 -15.66
CA VAL A 297 -11.25 -5.90 -17.12
C VAL A 297 -11.50 -4.44 -17.52
N ASP A 298 -12.22 -3.68 -16.69
CA ASP A 298 -12.51 -2.27 -16.94
C ASP A 298 -12.83 -1.52 -15.64
N ARG A 299 -12.56 -0.22 -15.59
CA ARG A 299 -12.90 0.63 -14.44
C ARG A 299 -13.27 2.05 -14.82
N ALA A 300 -14.23 2.60 -14.09
CA ALA A 300 -14.58 4.00 -14.12
C ALA A 300 -14.65 4.56 -12.69
N LYS A 301 -14.60 5.89 -12.56
CA LYS A 301 -14.90 6.59 -11.32
C LYS A 301 -16.10 7.51 -11.51
N LEU A 302 -16.85 7.76 -10.45
CA LEU A 302 -17.82 8.84 -10.39
C LEU A 302 -17.60 9.59 -9.08
N VAL A 303 -17.63 10.91 -9.13
CA VAL A 303 -17.35 11.80 -7.99
C VAL A 303 -18.49 12.80 -7.91
N ARG A 304 -18.90 13.16 -6.70
CA ARG A 304 -19.99 14.12 -6.47
C ARG A 304 -19.73 15.46 -7.15
N ASP A 305 -20.80 16.15 -7.52
CA ASP A 305 -20.74 17.44 -8.19
C ASP A 305 -20.26 18.57 -7.27
N ASP A 306 -20.55 18.47 -5.97
CA ASP A 306 -20.14 19.42 -4.93
C ASP A 306 -18.72 19.17 -4.42
N PHE A 307 -18.07 18.08 -4.86
CA PHE A 307 -16.71 17.76 -4.49
C PHE A 307 -15.72 18.48 -5.40
N ILE A 308 -14.99 19.44 -4.82
CA ILE A 308 -13.89 20.16 -5.48
C ILE A 308 -12.58 19.70 -4.84
N GLN A 309 -11.68 19.14 -5.64
CA GLN A 309 -10.40 18.66 -5.15
C GLN A 309 -9.46 19.84 -4.85
N GLU A 310 -9.27 20.18 -3.58
CA GLU A 310 -8.39 21.27 -3.16
C GLU A 310 -6.92 20.80 -3.01
N ILE A 311 -6.27 20.45 -4.13
CA ILE A 311 -4.84 20.06 -4.11
C ILE A 311 -3.97 21.27 -4.44
N GLY A 312 -3.21 21.76 -3.45
CA GLY A 312 -1.98 22.52 -3.71
C GLY A 312 -1.81 23.81 -2.91
N ASP A 313 -2.77 24.73 -2.97
CA ASP A 313 -2.60 26.06 -2.37
C ASP A 313 -2.81 26.09 -0.85
N HIS A 314 -3.51 25.08 -0.31
CA HIS A 314 -3.89 25.05 1.10
C HIS A 314 -2.72 24.66 2.02
N TRP A 315 -1.94 23.63 1.70
CA TRP A 315 -0.87 23.18 2.59
C TRP A 315 0.34 24.12 2.62
N ALA A 316 0.66 24.76 1.50
CA ALA A 316 1.76 25.73 1.43
C ALA A 316 1.50 26.97 2.32
N LYS A 317 0.23 27.31 2.59
CA LYS A 317 -0.18 28.50 3.36
C LYS A 317 -0.64 28.17 4.80
N LYS A 318 -1.28 27.02 5.03
CA LYS A 318 -1.93 26.66 6.31
C LYS A 318 -1.28 25.50 7.05
N GLY A 319 -0.30 24.82 6.45
CA GLY A 319 0.27 23.58 6.99
C GLY A 319 -0.60 22.36 6.69
N VAL A 320 -0.03 21.16 6.88
CA VAL A 320 -0.74 19.89 6.68
C VAL A 320 -1.63 19.62 7.88
N VAL A 321 -2.93 19.45 7.63
CA VAL A 321 -3.88 18.89 8.60
C VAL A 321 -3.84 17.37 8.47
N LYS A 322 -3.75 16.67 9.60
CA LYS A 322 -3.63 15.20 9.65
C LYS A 322 -5.01 14.57 9.83
N ASN A 323 -5.37 13.59 9.00
CA ASN A 323 -6.60 12.80 9.18
C ASN A 323 -6.51 11.93 10.45
N GLN A 324 -7.66 11.53 11.00
CA GLN A 324 -7.72 10.79 12.27
C GLN A 324 -7.88 9.29 12.03
N LEU A 325 -7.13 8.50 12.81
CA LEU A 325 -7.29 7.06 12.85
C LEU A 325 -8.31 6.67 13.92
N HIS A 326 -9.04 5.59 13.67
CA HIS A 326 -9.92 4.93 14.63
C HIS A 326 -9.68 3.43 14.54
N PHE A 327 -9.13 2.88 15.63
CA PHE A 327 -8.86 1.44 15.81
C PHE A 327 -10.05 0.75 16.48
#